data_AF-A0A0G1MX62-F1
#
_entry.id   AF-A0A0G1MX62-F1
#
_cell.length_a   1.000
_cell.length_b   1.000
_cell.length_c   1.000
_cell.angle_alpha   90.00
_cell.angle_beta   90.00
_cell.angle_gamma   90.00
#
_symmetry.space_group_name_H-M   'P 1'
#
loop_
_entity.id
_entity.type
_entity.pdbx_description
1 polymer ?
#
loop_
_entity_poly.entity_id
_entity_poly.type
_entity_poly.pdbx_seq_one_letter_code
_entity_poly.pdbx_strand_id
1 'polypeptide(L)'
;MKKIFIVIIVLFFIAVAATVVYFLGDFNRGNLSADKTPEATATPSDPNIKKYTNTELGFSFEYPARYGEVNIEILVGGKAGGQTGEKLTGTFSQQEQLEFGGITDDFSAGRSGLLTDTRGFLEKNGNYYFKFVAAKPVEDYEVLPKEIITKDFGKILILDDQSFEGERYGVEGPVLGVGAGRLAALVNLKNSKFPGLVFYNWDVQEIPLAEFKAIINSLNVF
;
A
#
# COMPACT_ATOMS: atom_id res chain seq x y z
N MET A 1 37.42 22.21 -46.44
CA MET A 1 36.49 22.42 -45.31
C MET A 1 35.02 22.10 -45.62
N LYS A 2 34.42 22.56 -46.74
CA LYS A 2 32.99 22.28 -47.07
C LYS A 2 32.60 20.79 -47.12
N LYS A 3 33.48 19.89 -47.57
CA LYS A 3 33.17 18.45 -47.69
C LYS A 3 33.03 17.73 -46.33
N ILE A 4 33.77 18.16 -45.31
CA ILE A 4 33.71 17.54 -43.97
C ILE A 4 32.42 17.91 -43.24
N PHE A 5 31.94 19.14 -43.43
CA PHE A 5 30.71 19.61 -42.80
C PHE A 5 29.46 18.87 -43.31
N ILE A 6 29.42 18.52 -44.61
CA ILE A 6 28.32 17.75 -45.21
C ILE A 6 28.27 16.32 -44.63
N VAL A 7 29.42 15.69 -44.40
CA VAL A 7 29.47 14.32 -43.85
C VAL A 7 28.95 14.27 -42.41
N ILE A 8 29.28 15.28 -41.59
CA ILE A 8 28.81 15.36 -40.20
C ILE A 8 27.29 15.55 -40.12
N ILE A 9 26.72 16.37 -41.00
CA ILE A 9 25.27 16.59 -41.06
C ILE A 9 24.54 15.30 -41.46
N VAL A 10 25.03 14.58 -42.48
CA VAL A 10 24.40 13.32 -42.93
C VAL A 10 24.45 12.25 -41.83
N LEU A 11 25.57 12.12 -41.10
CA LEU A 11 25.68 11.18 -39.99
C LEU A 11 24.75 11.54 -38.82
N PHE A 12 24.55 12.82 -38.54
CA PHE A 12 23.61 13.27 -37.51
C PHE A 12 22.16 12.91 -37.87
N PHE A 13 21.75 13.09 -39.13
CA PHE A 13 20.39 12.70 -39.55
C PHE A 13 20.18 11.18 -39.55
N ILE A 14 21.20 10.38 -39.88
CA ILE A 14 21.11 8.91 -39.80
C ILE A 14 20.98 8.46 -38.34
N ALA A 15 21.72 9.07 -37.41
CA ALA A 15 21.62 8.76 -35.98
C ALA A 15 20.22 9.11 -35.44
N VAL A 16 19.70 10.30 -35.77
CA VAL A 16 18.35 10.74 -35.33
C VAL A 16 17.25 9.82 -35.89
N ALA A 17 17.35 9.41 -37.16
CA ALA A 17 16.38 8.49 -37.77
C ALA A 17 16.42 7.09 -37.11
N ALA A 18 17.60 6.57 -36.77
CA ALA A 18 17.74 5.31 -36.07
C ALA A 18 17.10 5.35 -34.66
N THR A 19 17.26 6.46 -33.93
CA THR A 19 16.65 6.64 -32.60
C THR A 19 15.13 6.74 -32.69
N VAL A 20 14.58 7.40 -33.70
CA VAL A 20 13.12 7.51 -33.89
C VAL A 20 12.49 6.17 -34.25
N VAL A 21 13.15 5.35 -35.07
CA VAL A 21 12.69 3.98 -35.39
C VAL A 21 12.76 3.06 -34.16
N TYR A 22 13.79 3.19 -33.33
CA TYR A 22 13.90 2.45 -32.07
C TYR A 22 12.74 2.81 -31.10
N PHE A 23 12.42 4.11 -30.96
CA PHE A 23 11.33 4.54 -30.08
C PHE A 23 9.92 4.22 -30.60
N LEU A 24 9.72 4.13 -31.92
CA LEU A 24 8.42 3.74 -32.51
C LEU A 24 8.21 2.22 -32.53
N GLY A 25 9.28 1.41 -32.45
CA GLY A 25 9.20 -0.05 -32.41
C GLY A 25 8.65 -0.60 -31.09
N ASP A 26 8.90 0.09 -29.97
CA ASP A 26 8.46 -0.36 -28.63
C ASP A 26 7.02 0.02 -28.30
N PHE A 27 6.37 0.91 -29.07
CA PHE A 27 5.00 1.34 -28.79
C PHE A 27 3.93 0.31 -29.20
N ASN A 28 4.31 -0.77 -29.92
CA ASN A 28 3.37 -1.75 -30.49
C ASN A 28 3.49 -3.17 -29.92
N ARG A 29 4.17 -3.37 -28.79
CA ARG A 29 4.23 -4.66 -28.08
C ARG A 29 3.77 -4.55 -26.64
N GLY A 30 2.45 -4.56 -26.46
CA GLY A 30 1.81 -4.60 -25.14
C GLY A 30 0.32 -4.91 -25.14
N ASN A 31 -0.22 -5.58 -26.18
CA ASN A 31 -1.52 -6.24 -26.09
C ASN A 31 -1.29 -7.68 -25.66
N LEU A 32 -1.37 -7.95 -24.35
CA LEU A 32 -1.65 -9.25 -23.72
C LEU A 32 -1.57 -9.10 -22.20
N SER A 33 -2.69 -8.74 -21.57
CA SER A 33 -3.27 -9.64 -20.57
C SER A 33 -4.74 -9.31 -20.45
N ALA A 34 -5.56 -10.29 -20.81
CA ALA A 34 -6.98 -10.25 -20.55
C ALA A 34 -7.19 -10.08 -19.04
N ASP A 35 -7.92 -9.02 -18.73
CA ASP A 35 -8.75 -8.84 -17.55
C ASP A 35 -9.30 -10.20 -17.09
N LYS A 36 -8.66 -10.74 -16.03
CA LYS A 36 -9.27 -11.78 -15.21
C LYS A 36 -9.87 -11.07 -14.00
N THR A 37 -11.03 -10.48 -14.22
CA THR A 37 -11.96 -10.20 -13.12
C THR A 37 -12.21 -11.51 -12.37
N PRO A 38 -11.83 -11.65 -11.08
CA PRO A 38 -12.09 -12.86 -10.32
C PRO A 38 -13.58 -12.96 -10.04
N GLU A 39 -14.22 -14.02 -10.54
CA GLU A 39 -15.64 -14.30 -10.36
C GLU A 39 -15.89 -15.21 -9.15
N ALA A 40 -17.04 -14.94 -8.50
CA ALA A 40 -17.72 -15.64 -7.41
C ALA A 40 -17.26 -15.33 -5.97
N THR A 41 -17.66 -14.13 -5.50
CA THR A 41 -17.87 -13.83 -4.08
C THR A 41 -19.23 -14.39 -3.65
N ALA A 42 -19.22 -15.25 -2.62
CA ALA A 42 -20.44 -15.72 -1.96
C ALA A 42 -21.33 -14.54 -1.54
N THR A 43 -22.62 -14.59 -1.89
CA THR A 43 -23.60 -13.55 -1.55
C THR A 43 -23.64 -13.35 -0.03
N PRO A 44 -23.35 -12.14 0.49
CA PRO A 44 -23.51 -11.83 1.91
C PRO A 44 -24.96 -12.07 2.33
N SER A 45 -25.17 -12.71 3.49
CA SER A 45 -26.52 -12.95 4.04
C SER A 45 -27.22 -11.68 4.50
N ASP A 46 -26.48 -10.57 4.64
CA ASP A 46 -26.98 -9.23 4.94
C ASP A 46 -26.73 -8.32 3.74
N PRO A 47 -27.77 -7.74 3.10
CA PRO A 47 -27.61 -6.83 1.97
C PRO A 47 -26.83 -5.55 2.32
N ASN A 48 -26.62 -5.26 3.61
CA ASN A 48 -25.85 -4.12 4.09
C ASN A 48 -24.36 -4.41 4.23
N ILE A 49 -23.91 -5.64 3.96
CA ILE A 49 -22.52 -6.04 4.02
C ILE A 49 -22.06 -6.45 2.63
N LYS A 50 -20.87 -5.98 2.24
CA LYS A 50 -20.13 -6.45 1.07
C LYS A 50 -18.88 -7.19 1.52
N LYS A 51 -18.37 -8.05 0.65
CA LYS A 51 -17.11 -8.77 0.87
C LYS A 51 -16.15 -8.45 -0.27
N TYR A 52 -14.95 -8.02 0.09
CA TYR A 52 -13.82 -7.89 -0.81
C TYR A 52 -12.91 -9.10 -0.67
N THR A 53 -12.39 -9.62 -1.78
CA THR A 53 -11.42 -10.72 -1.79
C THR A 53 -10.37 -10.47 -2.85
N ASN A 54 -9.10 -10.52 -2.46
CA ASN A 54 -7.97 -10.49 -3.36
C ASN A 54 -7.17 -11.78 -3.23
N THR A 55 -7.43 -12.72 -4.13
CA THR A 55 -6.78 -14.05 -4.10
C THR A 55 -5.29 -13.98 -4.43
N GLU A 56 -4.86 -13.01 -5.25
CA GLU A 56 -3.44 -12.81 -5.57
C GLU A 56 -2.65 -12.34 -4.35
N LEU A 57 -3.23 -11.44 -3.56
CA LEU A 57 -2.62 -10.91 -2.34
C LEU A 57 -2.95 -11.73 -1.08
N GLY A 58 -3.80 -12.75 -1.19
CA GLY A 58 -4.09 -13.71 -0.11
C GLY A 58 -4.89 -13.13 1.05
N PHE A 59 -5.83 -12.21 0.80
CA PHE A 59 -6.69 -11.67 1.86
C PHE A 59 -8.13 -11.40 1.41
N SER A 60 -9.03 -11.34 2.40
CA SER A 60 -10.42 -10.94 2.23
C SER A 60 -10.94 -10.25 3.48
N PHE A 61 -11.92 -9.35 3.34
CA PHE A 61 -12.63 -8.74 4.46
C PHE A 61 -14.06 -8.37 4.07
N GLU A 62 -14.89 -8.16 5.07
CA GLU A 62 -16.27 -7.66 4.95
C GLU A 62 -16.33 -6.20 5.39
N TYR A 63 -17.24 -5.44 4.77
CA TYR A 63 -17.40 -4.02 5.02
C TYR A 63 -18.82 -3.55 4.71
N PRO A 64 -19.28 -2.42 5.27
CA PRO A 64 -20.61 -1.89 4.97
C PRO A 64 -20.80 -1.58 3.48
N ALA A 65 -21.91 -2.05 2.90
CA ALA A 65 -22.23 -1.84 1.50
C ALA A 65 -22.29 -0.35 1.10
N ARG A 66 -22.62 0.52 2.06
CA ARG A 66 -22.65 1.99 1.91
C ARG A 66 -21.27 2.63 1.66
N TYR A 67 -20.17 1.90 1.83
CA TYR A 67 -18.83 2.39 1.48
C TYR A 67 -18.56 2.28 -0.03
N GLY A 68 -19.44 1.64 -0.79
CA GLY A 68 -19.31 1.49 -2.23
C GLY A 68 -18.45 0.31 -2.64
N GLU A 69 -17.70 0.46 -3.74
CA GLU A 69 -16.76 -0.56 -4.22
C GLU A 69 -15.35 -0.31 -3.69
N VAL A 70 -14.59 -1.39 -3.50
CA VAL A 70 -13.16 -1.32 -3.19
C VAL A 70 -12.38 -1.17 -4.50
N ASN A 71 -11.61 -0.09 -4.61
CA ASN A 71 -10.68 0.12 -5.71
C ASN A 71 -9.26 -0.20 -5.23
N ILE A 72 -8.54 -1.04 -5.98
CA ILE A 72 -7.13 -1.33 -5.70
C ILE A 72 -6.26 -0.83 -6.85
N GLU A 73 -5.16 -0.19 -6.49
CA GLU A 73 -4.10 0.22 -7.40
C GLU A 73 -2.75 -0.31 -6.89
N ILE A 74 -1.93 -0.81 -7.81
CA ILE A 74 -0.52 -1.12 -7.57
C ILE A 74 0.32 -0.12 -8.35
N LEU A 75 0.97 0.79 -7.63
CA LEU A 75 1.81 1.84 -8.19
C LEU A 75 3.25 1.35 -8.25
N VAL A 76 3.81 1.28 -9.46
CA VAL A 76 5.19 0.84 -9.69
C VAL A 76 6.15 2.03 -9.60
N GLY A 77 7.32 1.81 -9.00
CA GLY A 77 8.38 2.80 -8.85
C GLY A 77 8.78 3.47 -10.18
N GLY A 78 9.14 4.75 -10.09
CA GLY A 78 9.51 5.59 -11.24
C GLY A 78 8.41 6.56 -11.69
N LYS A 79 7.15 6.37 -11.26
CA LYS A 79 6.03 7.35 -11.36
C LYS A 79 5.00 7.12 -10.25
N ALA A 80 4.71 8.15 -9.44
CA ALA A 80 3.70 8.19 -8.35
C ALA A 80 3.81 7.13 -7.22
N GLY A 81 4.36 5.94 -7.47
CA GLY A 81 4.61 4.85 -6.52
C GLY A 81 6.03 4.84 -5.96
N GLY A 82 6.63 6.00 -5.71
CA GLY A 82 8.00 6.09 -5.17
C GLY A 82 9.13 5.94 -6.20
N GLN A 83 10.36 5.83 -5.70
CA GLN A 83 11.59 5.70 -6.47
C GLN A 83 11.87 4.25 -6.91
N THR A 84 11.54 3.27 -6.08
CA THR A 84 11.74 1.83 -6.34
C THR A 84 10.59 1.01 -5.76
N GLY A 85 10.52 -0.27 -6.13
CA GLY A 85 9.51 -1.23 -5.66
C GLY A 85 8.09 -0.90 -6.12
N GLU A 86 7.11 -1.41 -5.39
CA GLU A 86 5.69 -1.16 -5.66
C GLU A 86 4.94 -0.77 -4.38
N LYS A 87 3.88 0.02 -4.56
CA LYS A 87 2.93 0.40 -3.51
C LYS A 87 1.54 -0.08 -3.85
N LEU A 88 0.95 -0.86 -2.95
CA LEU A 88 -0.46 -1.20 -2.94
C LEU A 88 -1.26 -0.08 -2.27
N THR A 89 -2.33 0.36 -2.91
CA THR A 89 -3.31 1.30 -2.35
C THR A 89 -4.71 0.75 -2.57
N GLY A 90 -5.53 0.76 -1.53
CA GLY A 90 -6.91 0.35 -1.55
C GLY A 90 -7.80 1.45 -0.99
N THR A 91 -8.86 1.82 -1.71
CA THR A 91 -9.81 2.87 -1.31
C THR A 91 -11.25 2.40 -1.50
N PHE A 92 -12.20 3.12 -0.91
CA PHE A 92 -13.63 2.85 -1.01
C PHE A 92 -14.33 3.98 -1.75
N SER A 93 -15.14 3.66 -2.77
CA SER A 93 -15.71 4.67 -3.68
C SER A 93 -16.69 5.64 -3.03
N GLN A 94 -17.20 5.34 -1.83
CA GLN A 94 -18.11 6.21 -1.07
C GLN A 94 -17.64 6.43 0.38
N GLN A 95 -16.42 6.01 0.73
CA GLN A 95 -15.84 6.22 2.06
C GLN A 95 -14.35 6.57 1.98
N GLU A 96 -14.05 7.84 1.73
CA GLU A 96 -12.67 8.32 1.53
C GLU A 96 -11.83 8.32 2.81
N GLN A 97 -12.47 8.28 3.98
CA GLN A 97 -11.81 8.25 5.28
C GLN A 97 -11.24 6.88 5.63
N LEU A 98 -11.52 5.84 4.84
CA LEU A 98 -10.91 4.52 5.00
C LEU A 98 -10.04 4.20 3.78
N GLU A 99 -8.79 3.87 4.04
CA GLU A 99 -7.90 3.32 3.02
C GLU A 99 -7.13 2.14 3.58
N PHE A 100 -6.49 1.38 2.71
CA PHE A 100 -5.47 0.42 3.11
C PHE A 100 -4.30 0.42 2.15
N GLY A 101 -3.13 0.00 2.63
CA GLY A 101 -1.95 -0.03 1.80
C GLY A 101 -0.84 -0.89 2.36
N GLY A 102 0.15 -1.13 1.50
CA GLY A 102 1.35 -1.89 1.79
C GLY A 102 2.37 -1.66 0.69
N ILE A 103 3.62 -2.03 0.93
CA ILE A 103 4.72 -1.85 -0.01
C ILE A 103 5.56 -3.11 -0.13
N THR A 104 6.32 -3.23 -1.22
CA THR A 104 7.31 -4.28 -1.40
C THR A 104 8.55 -4.05 -0.54
N ASP A 105 9.36 -5.10 -0.36
CA ASP A 105 10.60 -5.02 0.43
C ASP A 105 11.65 -4.05 -0.15
N ASP A 106 11.66 -3.90 -1.46
CA ASP A 106 12.56 -3.02 -2.21
C ASP A 106 11.97 -1.62 -2.46
N PHE A 107 10.82 -1.31 -1.88
CA PHE A 107 10.18 -0.01 -2.05
C PHE A 107 10.99 1.11 -1.40
N SER A 108 11.14 2.22 -2.12
CA SER A 108 11.67 3.47 -1.56
C SER A 108 10.79 4.62 -1.99
N ALA A 109 10.39 5.46 -1.04
CA ALA A 109 9.39 6.49 -1.31
C ALA A 109 9.97 7.69 -2.09
N GLY A 110 11.27 8.00 -1.96
CA GLY A 110 11.85 9.27 -2.44
C GLY A 110 11.30 10.53 -1.76
N ARG A 111 10.50 10.35 -0.70
CA ARG A 111 9.87 11.35 0.17
C ARG A 111 9.88 10.81 1.61
N SER A 112 9.38 11.60 2.55
CA SER A 112 8.95 11.05 3.85
C SER A 112 7.89 9.99 3.61
N GLY A 113 8.02 8.81 4.21
CA GLY A 113 7.03 7.74 4.07
C GLY A 113 5.68 8.11 4.72
N LEU A 114 4.63 7.38 4.34
CA LEU A 114 3.27 7.49 4.90
C LEU A 114 2.97 6.25 5.73
N LEU A 115 2.00 6.31 6.65
CA LEU A 115 1.59 5.13 7.43
C LEU A 115 1.24 3.92 6.54
N THR A 116 0.66 4.15 5.37
CA THR A 116 0.36 3.11 4.37
C THR A 116 1.58 2.51 3.67
N ASP A 117 2.77 3.09 3.84
CA ASP A 117 4.02 2.56 3.31
C ASP A 117 4.64 1.55 4.29
N THR A 118 3.94 0.43 4.50
CA THR A 118 4.31 -0.61 5.47
C THR A 118 4.64 -1.97 4.82
N ARG A 119 5.53 -2.71 5.49
CA ARG A 119 5.84 -4.12 5.26
C ARG A 119 5.28 -5.01 6.39
N GLY A 120 4.34 -4.48 7.17
CA GLY A 120 3.75 -5.14 8.34
C GLY A 120 4.48 -4.80 9.64
N PHE A 121 4.61 -5.79 10.52
CA PHE A 121 5.32 -5.65 11.80
C PHE A 121 6.23 -6.85 12.10
N LEU A 122 7.20 -6.60 12.97
CA LEU A 122 8.02 -7.60 13.64
C LEU A 122 7.56 -7.74 15.09
N GLU A 123 7.40 -8.97 15.57
CA GLU A 123 7.28 -9.27 17.00
C GLU A 123 8.63 -9.78 17.51
N LYS A 124 9.18 -9.15 18.54
CA LYS A 124 10.47 -9.54 19.13
C LYS A 124 10.43 -9.31 20.63
N ASN A 125 10.68 -10.37 21.40
CA ASN A 125 10.70 -10.33 22.88
C ASN A 125 9.41 -9.78 23.50
N GLY A 126 8.26 -9.99 22.86
CA GLY A 126 6.96 -9.49 23.31
C GLY A 126 6.65 -8.04 22.89
N ASN A 127 7.62 -7.34 22.29
CA ASN A 127 7.43 -6.00 21.73
C ASN A 127 7.10 -6.08 20.24
N TYR A 128 6.43 -5.04 19.74
CA TYR A 128 6.02 -4.94 18.34
C TYR A 128 6.75 -3.79 17.67
N TYR A 129 7.22 -4.02 16.46
CA TYR A 129 7.96 -3.03 15.68
C TYR A 129 7.33 -2.86 14.30
N PHE A 130 6.96 -1.64 13.95
CA PHE A 130 6.40 -1.27 12.67
C PHE A 130 7.47 -1.26 11.58
N LYS A 131 7.31 -2.12 10.56
CA LYS A 131 8.23 -2.23 9.43
C LYS A 131 7.90 -1.18 8.38
N PHE A 132 8.55 -0.03 8.51
CA PHE A 132 8.27 1.17 7.72
C PHE A 132 9.25 1.37 6.55
N VAL A 133 8.89 2.23 5.58
CA VAL A 133 9.82 2.75 4.55
C VAL A 133 10.73 3.85 5.10
N ALA A 134 11.83 3.49 5.77
CA ALA A 134 12.82 4.47 6.17
C ALA A 134 13.85 4.72 5.05
N ALA A 135 14.14 5.99 4.74
CA ALA A 135 15.20 6.39 3.81
C ALA A 135 16.63 6.16 4.35
N LYS A 136 16.75 5.71 5.60
CA LYS A 136 17.98 5.32 6.28
C LYS A 136 17.75 3.93 6.88
N PRO A 137 18.81 3.16 7.19
CA PRO A 137 18.68 1.97 8.03
C PRO A 137 18.32 2.42 9.45
N VAL A 138 17.05 2.79 9.64
CA VAL A 138 16.46 2.98 10.96
C VAL A 138 15.89 1.62 11.32
N GLU A 139 16.22 1.18 12.53
CA GLU A 139 15.61 0.02 13.15
C GLU A 139 14.07 0.15 13.07
N ASP A 140 13.36 -0.98 12.91
CA ASP A 140 11.90 -0.97 12.90
C ASP A 140 11.37 -0.20 14.12
N TYR A 141 10.31 0.60 13.96
CA TYR A 141 9.85 1.51 15.01
C TYR A 141 9.05 0.76 16.05
N GLU A 142 9.45 0.82 17.33
CA GLU A 142 8.64 0.22 18.39
C GLU A 142 7.27 0.89 18.46
N VAL A 143 6.22 0.06 18.51
CA VAL A 143 4.84 0.49 18.66
C VAL A 143 4.22 -0.21 19.86
N LEU A 144 3.40 0.51 20.62
CA LEU A 144 2.52 -0.12 21.62
C LEU A 144 1.11 -0.12 21.07
N PRO A 145 0.57 -1.28 20.66
CA PRO A 145 -0.79 -1.35 20.16
C PRO A 145 -1.80 -0.92 21.21
N LYS A 146 -2.82 -0.18 20.79
CA LYS A 146 -4.02 0.07 21.59
C LYS A 146 -4.73 -1.24 21.94
N GLU A 147 -4.79 -2.16 20.98
CA GLU A 147 -5.41 -3.47 21.11
C GLU A 147 -4.72 -4.47 20.17
N ILE A 148 -4.72 -5.75 20.57
CA ILE A 148 -4.21 -6.85 19.74
C ILE A 148 -5.35 -7.82 19.50
N ILE A 149 -5.68 -8.07 18.24
CA ILE A 149 -6.67 -9.07 17.84
C ILE A 149 -5.91 -10.33 17.39
N THR A 150 -6.17 -11.46 18.03
CA THR A 150 -5.59 -12.76 17.65
C THR A 150 -6.54 -13.50 16.70
N LYS A 151 -6.00 -13.99 15.60
CA LYS A 151 -6.68 -14.78 14.56
C LYS A 151 -5.86 -16.04 14.26
N ASP A 152 -6.46 -16.99 13.55
CA ASP A 152 -5.78 -18.23 13.16
C ASP A 152 -4.57 -17.99 12.23
N PHE A 153 -4.59 -16.89 11.46
CA PHE A 153 -3.49 -16.49 10.58
C PHE A 153 -2.44 -15.61 11.26
N GLY A 154 -2.62 -15.22 12.53
CA GLY A 154 -1.69 -14.38 13.27
C GLY A 154 -2.36 -13.26 14.06
N LYS A 155 -1.62 -12.16 14.27
CA LYS A 155 -2.09 -11.01 15.05
C LYS A 155 -2.38 -9.82 14.14
N ILE A 156 -3.35 -9.02 14.56
CA ILE A 156 -3.61 -7.69 14.03
C ILE A 156 -3.40 -6.68 15.16
N LEU A 157 -2.60 -5.65 14.90
CA LEU A 157 -2.33 -4.59 15.87
C LEU A 157 -3.23 -3.41 15.56
N ILE A 158 -4.12 -3.05 16.49
CA ILE A 158 -4.89 -1.81 16.42
C ILE A 158 -4.03 -0.70 17.02
N LEU A 159 -3.83 0.37 16.26
CA LEU A 159 -3.02 1.52 16.60
C LEU A 159 -3.89 2.78 16.66
N ASP A 160 -3.48 3.72 17.51
CA ASP A 160 -4.02 5.07 17.66
C ASP A 160 -2.88 6.10 17.84
N ASP A 161 -3.24 7.35 18.13
CA ASP A 161 -2.32 8.49 18.32
C ASP A 161 -1.37 8.35 19.52
N GLN A 162 -1.60 7.33 20.35
CA GLN A 162 -0.74 7.00 21.48
C GLN A 162 0.09 5.77 21.19
N SER A 163 0.14 5.25 19.96
CA SER A 163 0.84 4.00 19.64
C SER A 163 2.33 4.16 19.31
N PHE A 164 2.77 5.36 18.92
CA PHE A 164 4.16 5.66 18.56
C PHE A 164 4.83 6.55 19.61
N GLU A 165 6.07 6.22 20.02
CA GLU A 165 6.77 6.95 21.09
C GLU A 165 6.97 8.45 20.81
N GLY A 166 7.23 8.82 19.55
CA GLY A 166 7.41 10.22 19.14
C GLY A 166 6.17 11.09 19.37
N GLU A 167 4.97 10.50 19.25
CA GLU A 167 3.70 11.20 19.54
C GLU A 167 3.43 11.35 21.04
N ARG A 168 4.05 10.51 21.89
CA ARG A 168 3.80 10.50 23.33
C ARG A 168 4.53 11.60 24.10
N TYR A 169 5.67 12.08 23.58
CA TYR A 169 6.63 12.85 24.41
C TYR A 169 7.31 14.05 23.74
N GLY A 170 6.85 14.51 22.56
CA GLY A 170 7.44 15.69 21.90
C GLY A 170 8.92 15.52 21.51
N VAL A 171 9.35 14.28 21.36
CA VAL A 171 10.68 13.90 20.88
C VAL A 171 10.69 14.05 19.36
N GLU A 172 11.80 14.51 18.75
CA GLU A 172 12.04 14.40 17.30
C GLU A 172 12.13 12.93 16.88
N GLY A 173 11.00 12.23 16.94
CA GLY A 173 10.76 11.02 16.19
C GLY A 173 10.32 11.40 14.77
N PRO A 174 10.29 10.43 13.85
CA PRO A 174 9.68 10.69 12.56
C PRO A 174 8.22 11.14 12.76
N VAL A 175 7.70 11.97 11.83
CA VAL A 175 6.29 12.42 11.80
C VAL A 175 5.35 11.25 11.42
N LEU A 176 5.59 10.08 12.01
CA LEU A 176 4.99 8.80 11.70
C LEU A 176 4.23 8.37 12.92
N GLY A 177 2.95 8.66 12.85
CA GLY A 177 2.00 8.28 13.85
C GLY A 177 0.63 8.17 13.22
N VAL A 178 -0.31 7.63 13.98
CA VAL A 178 -1.67 7.48 13.49
C VAL A 178 -2.35 8.85 13.43
N GLY A 179 -1.97 9.78 14.32
CA GLY A 179 -2.56 11.10 14.45
C GLY A 179 -3.86 11.10 15.28
N ALA A 180 -4.11 12.20 15.98
CA ALA A 180 -5.26 12.35 16.86
C ALA A 180 -6.59 12.16 16.11
N GLY A 181 -7.52 11.41 16.70
CA GLY A 181 -8.84 11.14 16.11
C GLY A 181 -8.80 10.15 14.95
N ARG A 182 -7.75 9.34 14.85
CA ARG A 182 -7.56 8.35 13.78
C ARG A 182 -7.26 6.97 14.35
N LEU A 183 -7.44 5.94 13.53
CA LEU A 183 -7.15 4.56 13.88
C LEU A 183 -6.42 3.87 12.74
N ALA A 184 -5.55 2.93 13.08
CA ALA A 184 -4.98 2.02 12.09
C ALA A 184 -5.04 0.57 12.57
N ALA A 185 -5.03 -0.37 11.63
CA ALA A 185 -4.94 -1.79 11.91
C ALA A 185 -3.86 -2.41 11.03
N LEU A 186 -2.80 -2.89 11.66
CA LEU A 186 -1.63 -3.43 11.00
C LEU A 186 -1.63 -4.95 11.06
N VAL A 187 -1.36 -5.61 9.93
CA VAL A 187 -1.40 -7.06 9.77
C VAL A 187 -0.26 -7.53 8.89
N ASN A 188 0.29 -8.70 9.19
CA ASN A 188 1.23 -9.39 8.31
C ASN A 188 0.45 -10.27 7.33
N LEU A 189 0.79 -10.17 6.05
CA LEU A 189 0.25 -11.03 5.00
C LEU A 189 1.15 -12.25 4.81
N LYS A 190 0.61 -13.30 4.19
CA LYS A 190 1.41 -14.46 3.71
C LYS A 190 1.99 -14.25 2.31
N ASN A 191 1.65 -13.13 1.67
CA ASN A 191 2.10 -12.79 0.34
C ASN A 191 3.59 -12.38 0.38
N SER A 192 4.40 -12.96 -0.51
CA SER A 192 5.85 -12.68 -0.56
C SER A 192 6.21 -11.33 -1.17
N LYS A 193 5.29 -10.72 -1.92
CA LYS A 193 5.49 -9.43 -2.60
C LYS A 193 5.12 -8.27 -1.67
N PHE A 194 3.95 -8.35 -1.03
CA PHE A 194 3.47 -7.40 -0.03
C PHE A 194 3.38 -8.11 1.33
N PRO A 195 4.42 -8.04 2.17
CA PRO A 195 4.49 -8.81 3.42
C PRO A 195 3.55 -8.30 4.51
N GLY A 196 2.97 -7.11 4.36
CA GLY A 196 2.04 -6.56 5.31
C GLY A 196 1.08 -5.54 4.72
N LEU A 197 0.05 -5.26 5.49
CA LEU A 197 -1.02 -4.33 5.15
C LEU A 197 -1.37 -3.49 6.37
N VAL A 198 -1.71 -2.23 6.16
CA VAL A 198 -2.37 -1.40 7.16
C VAL A 198 -3.70 -0.92 6.61
N PHE A 199 -4.76 -1.01 7.41
CA PHE A 199 -6.00 -0.25 7.22
C PHE A 199 -5.88 1.03 8.01
N TYR A 200 -6.22 2.16 7.41
CA TYR A 200 -6.10 3.47 8.03
C TYR A 200 -7.41 4.23 7.93
N ASN A 201 -7.96 4.56 9.10
CA ASN A 201 -9.16 5.35 9.29
C ASN A 201 -8.76 6.77 9.70
N TRP A 202 -8.97 7.72 8.80
CA TRP A 202 -8.61 9.12 8.94
C TRP A 202 -9.55 9.93 9.84
N ASP A 203 -10.73 9.38 10.17
CA ASP A 203 -11.73 10.08 10.97
C ASP A 203 -12.63 9.10 11.76
N VAL A 204 -12.37 9.01 13.06
CA VAL A 204 -13.17 8.14 13.96
C VAL A 204 -14.60 8.63 14.19
N GLN A 205 -14.96 9.86 13.80
CA GLN A 205 -16.34 10.34 13.86
C GLN A 205 -17.18 9.74 12.71
N GLU A 206 -16.60 9.64 11.53
CA GLU A 206 -17.23 9.04 10.35
C GLU A 206 -17.22 7.51 10.41
N ILE A 207 -16.12 6.93 10.93
CA ILE A 207 -15.98 5.48 11.12
C ILE A 207 -15.65 5.21 12.59
N PRO A 208 -16.67 5.02 13.44
CA PRO A 208 -16.46 4.74 14.85
C PRO A 208 -15.62 3.46 15.07
N LEU A 209 -14.90 3.41 16.20
CA LEU A 209 -14.04 2.27 16.55
C LEU A 209 -14.75 0.92 16.44
N ALA A 210 -16.01 0.83 16.86
CA ALA A 210 -16.78 -0.42 16.78
C ALA A 210 -16.97 -0.89 15.32
N GLU A 211 -17.25 0.04 14.41
CA GLU A 211 -17.42 -0.26 12.99
C GLU A 211 -16.09 -0.60 12.32
N PHE A 212 -15.05 0.20 12.60
CA PHE A 212 -13.69 -0.11 12.14
C PHE A 212 -13.28 -1.52 12.59
N LYS A 213 -13.46 -1.85 13.87
CA LYS A 213 -13.18 -3.18 14.41
C LYS A 213 -14.03 -4.28 13.78
N ALA A 214 -15.26 -4.01 13.35
CA ALA A 214 -16.07 -5.02 12.65
C ALA A 214 -15.41 -5.41 11.33
N ILE A 215 -14.95 -4.42 10.55
CA ILE A 215 -14.19 -4.65 9.31
C ILE A 215 -12.92 -5.45 9.62
N ILE A 216 -12.11 -5.00 10.58
CA ILE A 216 -10.85 -5.68 10.92
C ILE A 216 -11.07 -7.09 11.47
N ASN A 217 -12.16 -7.34 12.20
CA ASN A 217 -12.47 -8.68 12.69
C ASN A 217 -12.91 -9.66 11.59
N SER A 218 -13.46 -9.15 10.49
CA SER A 218 -13.80 -9.95 9.31
C SER A 218 -12.60 -10.25 8.42
N LEU A 219 -11.47 -9.58 8.64
CA LEU A 219 -10.24 -9.80 7.87
C LEU A 219 -9.79 -11.26 8.02
N ASN A 220 -9.49 -11.88 6.89
CA ASN A 220 -8.90 -13.20 6.79
C ASN A 220 -7.69 -13.16 5.85
N VAL A 221 -6.62 -13.86 6.21
CA VAL A 221 -5.39 -14.01 5.42
C VAL A 221 -5.15 -15.49 5.14
N PHE A 222 -5.11 -15.86 3.86
CA PHE A 222 -5.05 -17.26 3.42
C PHE A 222 -3.79 -17.57 2.62
#